data_AF-A0A409VK04-F1
#
_entry.id   AF-A0A409VK04-F1
#
_cell.length_a   1.000
_cell.length_b   1.000
_cell.length_c   1.000
_cell.angle_alpha   90.00
_cell.angle_beta   90.00
_cell.angle_gamma   90.00
#
_symmetry.space_group_name_H-M   'P 1'
#
loop_
_entity.id
_entity.type
_entity.pdbx_description
1 polymer ?
#
loop_
_entity_poly.entity_id
_entity_poly.type
_entity_poly.pdbx_seq_one_letter_code
_entity_poly.pdbx_strand_id
1 'polypeptide(L)'
;MPVLVFQDPPKASNVGEVTVTPKTGITVKDKSPTSVLPKSINIDLVEEAAKSRFPIARMDLDVITNHMAARLASTLLGHVLFLKNQVPLPVLQLGRISGVKSNARANKQRLEMLSSFDTICSHLDTTFSALSTALARCKSRTTEDTAQVYMAFLVGPSISTAKSKVILGIDGLEKQIWGARAIIPSQLESDSESEGDNSDHESEEEDSEGLEHPDESESEDDDEDEEEEEEEEEEEECDGTEEDDIDAEVSGDDDTDECEENETSGQLNGNTAEEAPPKSSPISISTPADYISPAEQEKILKGADRLLSRTLADADASGNGFISEISPTQTHVLLRAPRRFVHPAWIPRQNVMSSLDTSLSEFVDGSLPAGQPHNVNERANRHQNKSKTEGIWITTRHGIRPTPSQVESTALGSDDELDDMIWWSWDGKLAGFADW
;
A
#
# COMPACT_ATOMS: atom_id res chain seq x y z
N MET A 1 -31.05 -12.71 48.91
CA MET A 1 -31.83 -13.10 47.72
C MET A 1 -31.19 -14.36 47.13
N PRO A 2 -31.95 -15.41 46.79
CA PRO A 2 -31.36 -16.66 46.34
C PRO A 2 -31.01 -16.60 44.85
N VAL A 3 -29.81 -17.07 44.51
CA VAL A 3 -29.29 -17.19 43.15
C VAL A 3 -29.86 -18.48 42.54
N LEU A 4 -30.66 -18.34 41.48
CA LEU A 4 -31.16 -19.44 40.66
C LEU A 4 -30.10 -19.85 39.65
N VAL A 5 -29.58 -21.06 39.79
CA VAL A 5 -28.69 -21.72 38.83
C VAL A 5 -29.56 -22.42 37.79
N PHE A 6 -29.47 -21.99 36.52
CA PHE A 6 -30.10 -22.67 35.39
C PHE A 6 -29.18 -23.79 34.88
N GLN A 7 -29.75 -24.97 34.73
CA GLN A 7 -29.10 -26.20 34.28
C GLN A 7 -29.48 -26.42 32.81
N ASP A 8 -28.49 -26.52 31.92
CA ASP A 8 -28.69 -26.74 30.49
C ASP A 8 -29.15 -28.18 30.17
N PRO A 9 -30.00 -28.38 29.14
CA PRO A 9 -30.48 -29.70 28.73
C PRO A 9 -29.45 -30.47 27.86
N PRO A 10 -29.52 -31.82 27.83
CA PRO A 10 -28.54 -32.66 27.15
C PRO A 10 -28.72 -32.67 25.62
N LYS A 11 -27.59 -32.63 24.90
CA LYS A 11 -27.52 -32.73 23.44
C LYS A 11 -27.84 -34.15 22.97
N ALA A 12 -28.77 -34.25 22.02
CA ALA A 12 -29.10 -35.48 21.32
C ALA A 12 -27.96 -35.91 20.38
N SER A 13 -27.58 -37.17 20.47
CA SER A 13 -26.68 -37.88 19.57
C SER A 13 -27.37 -38.18 18.24
N ASN A 14 -26.78 -37.73 17.12
CA ASN A 14 -27.23 -38.10 15.78
C ASN A 14 -26.35 -39.24 15.25
N VAL A 15 -27.01 -40.36 14.97
CA VAL A 15 -26.43 -41.59 14.42
C VAL A 15 -26.75 -41.63 12.92
N GLY A 16 -25.69 -41.72 12.10
CA GLY A 16 -25.60 -42.54 10.89
C GLY A 16 -26.44 -42.19 9.66
N GLU A 17 -25.76 -41.89 8.55
CA GLU A 17 -26.10 -42.50 7.26
C GLU A 17 -24.86 -42.58 6.35
N VAL A 18 -24.45 -43.81 6.01
CA VAL A 18 -23.38 -44.12 5.07
C VAL A 18 -24.05 -44.44 3.73
N THR A 19 -23.86 -43.57 2.74
CA THR A 19 -24.32 -43.82 1.36
C THR A 19 -23.12 -44.15 0.47
N VAL A 20 -23.08 -45.41 0.01
CA VAL A 20 -22.15 -45.92 -0.99
C VAL A 20 -22.76 -45.70 -2.37
N THR A 21 -22.02 -45.09 -3.30
CA THR A 21 -22.38 -45.05 -4.73
C THR A 21 -21.21 -45.45 -5.64
N PRO A 22 -21.49 -45.98 -6.84
CA PRO A 22 -20.63 -46.95 -7.51
C PRO A 22 -19.70 -46.38 -8.60
N LYS A 23 -18.63 -47.14 -8.82
CA LYS A 23 -17.63 -47.05 -9.89
C LYS A 23 -18.24 -47.06 -11.30
N THR A 24 -17.79 -46.11 -12.13
CA THR A 24 -17.62 -46.23 -13.59
C THR A 24 -16.37 -45.39 -13.91
N GLY A 25 -15.35 -45.78 -14.69
CA GLY A 25 -15.30 -46.68 -15.84
C GLY A 25 -15.15 -45.85 -17.12
N ILE A 26 -14.00 -45.18 -17.33
CA ILE A 26 -13.75 -44.42 -18.56
C ILE A 26 -12.41 -44.83 -19.19
N THR A 27 -12.54 -45.18 -20.47
CA THR A 27 -11.59 -45.78 -21.39
C THR A 27 -10.62 -44.73 -21.97
N VAL A 28 -9.34 -45.10 -22.00
CA VAL A 28 -8.26 -44.38 -22.71
C VAL A 28 -8.44 -44.52 -24.21
N LYS A 29 -8.44 -43.40 -24.94
CA LYS A 29 -8.32 -43.36 -26.40
C LYS A 29 -7.22 -42.38 -26.79
N ASP A 30 -6.09 -42.95 -27.20
CA ASP A 30 -4.99 -42.26 -27.87
C ASP A 30 -5.47 -41.55 -29.13
N LYS A 31 -5.19 -40.25 -29.23
CA LYS A 31 -5.15 -39.51 -30.50
C LYS A 31 -3.94 -38.58 -30.53
N SER A 32 -3.17 -38.77 -31.59
CA SER A 32 -1.95 -38.08 -32.04
C SER A 32 -2.03 -36.54 -32.06
N PRO A 33 -0.91 -35.83 -31.83
CA PRO A 33 -0.84 -34.38 -31.92
C PRO A 33 -0.69 -33.94 -33.38
N THR A 34 -1.69 -33.20 -33.90
CA THR A 34 -1.56 -32.44 -35.15
C THR A 34 -1.19 -31.01 -34.76
N SER A 35 0.01 -30.60 -35.15
CA SER A 35 0.54 -29.24 -35.04
C SER A 35 -0.37 -28.26 -35.79
N VAL A 36 -1.00 -27.36 -35.04
CA VAL A 36 -1.75 -26.20 -35.58
C VAL A 36 -1.21 -24.96 -34.87
N LEU A 37 -0.69 -24.03 -35.66
CA LEU A 37 -0.19 -22.71 -35.26
C LEU A 37 -1.23 -21.94 -34.42
N PRO A 38 -0.83 -21.22 -33.36
CA PRO A 38 -1.76 -20.48 -32.52
C PRO A 38 -2.31 -19.27 -33.29
N LYS A 39 -3.62 -19.29 -33.52
CA LYS A 39 -4.42 -18.12 -33.89
C LYS A 39 -4.40 -17.12 -32.74
N SER A 40 -4.19 -15.86 -33.07
CA SER A 40 -4.40 -14.66 -32.25
C SER A 40 -5.50 -14.85 -31.20
N ILE A 41 -5.09 -14.80 -29.93
CA ILE A 41 -5.99 -14.88 -28.77
C ILE A 41 -6.89 -13.64 -28.79
N ASN A 42 -8.19 -13.85 -28.97
CA ASN A 42 -9.22 -12.83 -28.76
C ASN A 42 -9.21 -12.43 -27.28
N ILE A 43 -8.87 -11.17 -26.99
CA ILE A 43 -8.75 -10.62 -25.64
C ILE A 43 -10.13 -10.39 -24.99
N ASP A 44 -11.22 -10.38 -25.77
CA ASP A 44 -12.56 -10.04 -25.30
C ASP A 44 -13.39 -11.21 -24.73
N LEU A 45 -12.83 -12.41 -24.59
CA LEU A 45 -13.54 -13.61 -24.09
C LEU A 45 -12.98 -14.17 -22.77
N VAL A 46 -12.13 -13.39 -22.08
CA VAL A 46 -11.57 -13.70 -20.75
C VAL A 46 -12.22 -12.82 -19.65
N GLU A 47 -13.33 -12.14 -19.96
CA GLU A 47 -14.01 -11.24 -19.01
C GLU A 47 -14.82 -11.97 -17.91
N GLU A 48 -14.91 -13.31 -17.99
CA GLU A 48 -15.53 -14.17 -16.99
C GLU A 48 -14.49 -15.00 -16.20
N ALA A 49 -13.23 -14.56 -16.20
CA ALA A 49 -12.17 -15.14 -15.38
C ALA A 49 -12.29 -14.64 -13.93
N ALA A 50 -12.92 -15.47 -13.09
CA ALA A 50 -12.89 -15.45 -11.63
C ALA A 50 -12.78 -14.06 -10.97
N LYS A 51 -13.95 -13.48 -10.64
CA LYS A 51 -14.06 -12.25 -9.86
C LYS A 51 -13.21 -12.39 -8.58
N SER A 52 -12.05 -11.72 -8.55
CA SER A 52 -11.20 -11.62 -7.34
C SER A 52 -12.05 -11.17 -6.16
N ARG A 53 -11.79 -11.71 -4.97
CA ARG A 53 -12.50 -11.31 -3.75
C ARG A 53 -12.28 -9.83 -3.44
N PHE A 54 -11.10 -9.32 -3.77
CA PHE A 54 -10.70 -7.95 -3.51
C PHE A 54 -10.69 -7.14 -4.81
N PRO A 55 -11.14 -5.88 -4.79
CA PRO A 55 -11.00 -4.96 -5.92
C PRO A 55 -9.55 -4.81 -6.38
N ILE A 56 -9.36 -4.60 -7.68
CA ILE A 56 -8.05 -4.41 -8.30
C ILE A 56 -8.08 -3.14 -9.16
N ALA A 57 -7.31 -2.14 -8.77
CA ALA A 57 -7.04 -0.95 -9.57
C ALA A 57 -5.81 -1.21 -10.46
N ARG A 58 -6.05 -1.55 -11.73
CA ARG A 58 -4.99 -1.83 -12.72
C ARG A 58 -4.59 -0.55 -13.45
N MET A 59 -3.35 -0.13 -13.26
CA MET A 59 -2.76 1.05 -13.87
C MET A 59 -2.11 0.71 -15.21
N ASP A 60 -2.15 1.64 -16.16
CA ASP A 60 -1.50 1.49 -17.47
C ASP A 60 -0.04 1.96 -17.41
N LEU A 61 0.73 1.40 -16.48
CA LEU A 61 2.14 1.72 -16.24
C LEU A 61 2.92 0.43 -16.04
N ASP A 62 4.22 0.45 -16.33
CA ASP A 62 5.09 -0.71 -16.13
C ASP A 62 5.60 -0.83 -14.70
N VAL A 63 5.82 0.32 -14.06
CA VAL A 63 6.39 0.44 -12.71
C VAL A 63 5.59 1.48 -11.92
N ILE A 64 5.41 1.22 -10.63
CA ILE A 64 4.84 2.16 -9.68
C ILE A 64 5.99 2.87 -8.96
N THR A 65 6.15 4.17 -9.23
CA THR A 65 7.18 4.98 -8.57
C THR A 65 6.86 5.21 -7.10
N ASN A 66 7.87 5.54 -6.30
CA ASN A 66 7.74 5.79 -4.86
C ASN A 66 6.69 6.86 -4.54
N HIS A 67 6.72 7.98 -5.27
CA HIS A 67 5.79 9.09 -5.07
C HIS A 67 4.34 8.70 -5.42
N MET A 68 4.15 7.90 -6.48
CA MET A 68 2.82 7.42 -6.84
C MET A 68 2.27 6.43 -5.81
N ALA A 69 3.11 5.54 -5.29
CA ALA A 69 2.73 4.63 -4.21
C ALA A 69 2.33 5.40 -2.93
N ALA A 70 3.12 6.43 -2.56
CA ALA A 70 2.79 7.33 -1.45
C ALA A 70 1.44 8.02 -1.67
N ARG A 71 1.24 8.62 -2.84
CA ARG A 71 0.01 9.31 -3.22
C ARG A 71 -1.21 8.41 -3.14
N LEU A 72 -1.13 7.20 -3.69
CA LEU A 72 -2.21 6.23 -3.69
C LEU A 72 -2.52 5.70 -2.28
N ALA A 73 -1.50 5.49 -1.44
CA ALA A 73 -1.68 5.12 -0.05
C ALA A 73 -2.39 6.24 0.75
N SER A 74 -2.00 7.50 0.56
CA SER A 74 -2.66 8.67 1.14
C SER A 74 -4.12 8.82 0.70
N THR A 75 -4.37 8.68 -0.62
CA THR A 75 -5.73 8.74 -1.18
C THR A 75 -6.61 7.62 -0.60
N LEU A 76 -6.09 6.39 -0.50
CA LEU A 76 -6.82 5.28 0.11
C LEU A 76 -7.07 5.52 1.60
N LEU A 77 -6.10 6.01 2.36
CA LEU A 77 -6.29 6.35 3.78
C LEU A 77 -7.43 7.35 3.96
N GLY A 78 -7.48 8.41 3.13
CA GLY A 78 -8.58 9.37 3.14
C GLY A 78 -9.94 8.74 2.87
N HIS A 79 -10.01 7.81 1.91
CA HIS A 79 -11.23 7.02 1.64
C HIS A 79 -11.60 6.10 2.80
N VAL A 80 -10.63 5.42 3.42
CA VAL A 80 -10.88 4.54 4.58
C VAL A 80 -11.47 5.34 5.74
N LEU A 81 -10.93 6.53 6.05
CA LEU A 81 -11.48 7.38 7.12
C LEU A 81 -12.93 7.75 6.86
N PHE A 82 -13.27 8.09 5.63
CA PHE A 82 -14.63 8.46 5.25
C PHE A 82 -15.57 7.24 5.23
N LEU A 83 -15.21 6.16 4.52
CA LEU A 83 -16.04 4.96 4.34
C LEU A 83 -16.24 4.17 5.65
N LYS A 84 -15.31 4.33 6.61
CA LYS A 84 -15.42 3.76 7.97
C LYS A 84 -16.03 4.72 8.98
N ASN A 85 -16.64 5.82 8.53
CA ASN A 85 -17.30 6.81 9.37
C ASN A 85 -16.40 7.35 10.50
N GLN A 86 -15.09 7.47 10.23
CA GLN A 86 -14.14 8.10 11.13
C GLN A 86 -14.13 9.62 10.94
N VAL A 87 -14.58 10.10 9.79
CA VAL A 87 -14.78 11.53 9.51
C VAL A 87 -16.10 11.73 8.75
N PRO A 88 -16.80 12.86 8.97
CA PRO A 88 -18.14 13.06 8.40
C PRO A 88 -18.12 13.39 6.89
N LEU A 89 -16.99 13.86 6.36
CA LEU A 89 -16.81 14.24 4.96
C LEU A 89 -15.45 13.76 4.45
N PRO A 90 -15.27 13.60 3.14
CA PRO A 90 -13.95 13.34 2.55
C PRO A 90 -12.90 14.34 3.05
N VAL A 91 -11.71 13.85 3.38
CA VAL A 91 -10.64 14.66 4.03
C VAL A 91 -10.32 15.94 3.25
N LEU A 92 -10.32 15.88 1.91
CA LEU A 92 -10.10 17.04 1.04
C LEU A 92 -11.17 18.14 1.17
N GLN A 93 -12.39 17.78 1.57
CA GLN A 93 -13.49 18.73 1.79
C GLN A 93 -13.44 19.32 3.20
N LEU A 94 -12.98 18.56 4.19
CA LEU A 94 -12.90 19.01 5.58
C LEU A 94 -11.99 20.23 5.76
N GLY A 95 -10.90 20.34 5.00
CA GLY A 95 -10.01 21.50 5.05
C GLY A 95 -10.63 22.80 4.55
N ARG A 96 -11.66 22.72 3.69
CA ARG A 96 -12.29 23.89 3.06
C ARG A 96 -13.42 24.51 3.88
N ILE A 97 -13.97 23.75 4.81
CA ILE A 97 -15.10 24.21 5.63
C ILE A 97 -14.51 24.96 6.83
N SER A 98 -14.34 26.27 6.69
CA SER A 98 -14.11 27.15 7.84
C SER A 98 -15.44 27.34 8.57
N GLY A 99 -15.59 26.72 9.73
CA GLY A 99 -16.84 26.74 10.49
C GLY A 99 -17.13 28.11 11.09
N VAL A 100 -17.98 28.91 10.43
CA VAL A 100 -18.47 30.19 10.98
C VAL A 100 -19.41 29.95 12.19
N LYS A 101 -19.89 28.72 12.41
CA LYS A 101 -20.78 28.34 13.53
C LYS A 101 -20.41 27.00 14.21
N SER A 102 -19.23 26.44 13.94
CA SER A 102 -18.84 25.15 14.52
C SER A 102 -18.44 25.30 15.98
N ASN A 103 -18.81 24.34 16.82
CA ASN A 103 -18.33 24.25 18.20
C ASN A 103 -16.79 24.27 18.24
N ALA A 104 -16.20 25.08 19.12
CA ALA A 104 -14.74 25.22 19.26
C ALA A 104 -14.03 23.87 19.45
N ARG A 105 -14.65 22.94 20.20
CA ARG A 105 -14.15 21.58 20.42
C ARG A 105 -14.12 20.74 19.14
N ALA A 106 -15.21 20.78 18.36
CA ALA A 106 -15.29 20.06 17.08
C ALA A 106 -14.27 20.61 16.08
N ASN A 107 -14.09 21.94 16.04
CA ASN A 107 -13.08 22.57 15.21
C ASN A 107 -11.65 22.18 15.62
N LYS A 108 -11.36 22.09 16.93
CA LYS A 108 -10.07 21.60 17.44
C LYS A 108 -9.80 20.17 16.99
N GLN A 109 -10.76 19.25 17.14
CA GLN A 109 -10.63 17.85 16.70
C GLN A 109 -10.42 17.74 15.19
N ARG A 110 -11.15 18.54 14.40
CA ARG A 110 -10.98 18.63 12.94
C ARG A 110 -9.55 19.05 12.57
N LEU A 111 -9.04 20.11 13.19
CA LEU A 111 -7.69 20.63 12.92
C LEU A 111 -6.60 19.64 13.34
N GLU A 112 -6.74 18.99 14.49
CA GLU A 112 -5.81 17.94 14.94
C GLU A 112 -5.79 16.76 13.96
N MET A 113 -6.96 16.28 13.53
CA MET A 113 -7.07 15.19 12.55
C MET A 113 -6.43 15.58 11.20
N LEU A 114 -6.71 16.79 10.68
CA LEU A 114 -6.11 17.29 9.43
C LEU A 114 -4.59 17.41 9.55
N SER A 115 -4.08 17.96 10.66
CA SER A 115 -2.65 18.06 10.93
C SER A 115 -1.97 16.68 10.95
N SER A 116 -2.58 15.71 11.64
CA SER A 116 -2.10 14.33 11.66
C SER A 116 -2.14 13.68 10.28
N PHE A 117 -3.20 13.92 9.50
CA PHE A 117 -3.34 13.42 8.14
C PHE A 117 -2.27 13.99 7.19
N ASP A 118 -2.01 15.29 7.27
CA ASP A 118 -0.96 15.95 6.48
C ASP A 118 0.43 15.43 6.88
N THR A 119 0.64 15.25 8.19
CA THR A 119 1.89 14.69 8.72
C THR A 119 2.16 13.28 8.21
N ILE A 120 1.17 12.37 8.24
CA ILE A 120 1.37 11.02 7.70
C ILE A 120 1.56 11.05 6.17
N CYS A 121 0.85 11.91 5.44
CA CYS A 121 1.04 12.02 3.99
C CYS A 121 2.47 12.46 3.64
N SER A 122 3.00 13.47 4.34
CA SER A 122 4.39 13.91 4.19
C SER A 122 5.38 12.78 4.49
N HIS A 123 5.15 12.01 5.56
CA HIS A 123 5.98 10.86 5.88
C HIS A 123 5.89 9.75 4.82
N LEU A 124 4.73 9.52 4.19
CA LEU A 124 4.56 8.47 3.20
C LEU A 124 5.48 8.67 1.97
N ASP A 125 5.71 9.92 1.53
CA ASP A 125 6.63 10.22 0.43
C ASP A 125 8.06 9.72 0.71
N THR A 126 8.59 10.01 1.91
CA THR A 126 9.93 9.55 2.33
C THR A 126 9.94 8.06 2.70
N THR A 127 8.80 7.53 3.18
CA THR A 127 8.62 6.11 3.55
C THR A 127 8.80 5.21 2.35
N PHE A 128 8.12 5.47 1.23
CA PHE A 128 8.23 4.62 0.05
C PHE A 128 9.63 4.70 -0.58
N SER A 129 10.30 5.85 -0.49
CA SER A 129 11.70 5.98 -0.92
C SER A 129 12.65 5.11 -0.06
N ALA A 130 12.51 5.17 1.27
CA ALA A 130 13.29 4.35 2.19
C ALA A 130 12.98 2.84 2.04
N LEU A 131 11.71 2.50 1.82
CA LEU A 131 11.26 1.14 1.61
C LEU A 131 11.81 0.56 0.30
N SER A 132 11.75 1.32 -0.79
CA SER A 132 12.32 0.96 -2.09
C SER A 132 13.82 0.65 -1.96
N THR A 133 14.56 1.48 -1.21
CA THR A 133 15.97 1.23 -0.91
C THR A 133 16.18 -0.01 -0.05
N ALA A 134 15.35 -0.23 0.97
CA ALA A 134 15.43 -1.42 1.80
C ALA A 134 15.18 -2.70 1.00
N LEU A 135 14.17 -2.71 0.13
CA LEU A 135 13.81 -3.83 -0.73
C LEU A 135 14.87 -4.09 -1.81
N ALA A 136 15.47 -3.04 -2.37
CA ALA A 136 16.57 -3.17 -3.33
C ALA A 136 17.85 -3.75 -2.71
N ARG A 137 18.02 -3.61 -1.39
CA ARG A 137 19.15 -4.18 -0.64
C ARG A 137 18.91 -5.62 -0.17
N CYS A 138 17.66 -6.10 -0.19
CA CYS A 138 17.38 -7.48 0.15
C CYS A 138 18.02 -8.42 -0.87
N LYS A 139 18.63 -9.52 -0.40
CA LYS A 139 19.36 -10.49 -1.23
C LYS A 139 18.45 -11.38 -2.10
N SER A 140 17.19 -10.98 -2.28
CA SER A 140 16.23 -11.70 -3.12
C SER A 140 16.78 -11.82 -4.53
N ARG A 141 17.09 -13.04 -4.96
CA ARG A 141 17.66 -13.38 -6.28
C ARG A 141 16.73 -13.08 -7.46
N THR A 142 15.55 -12.51 -7.20
CA THR A 142 14.68 -12.04 -8.26
C THR A 142 15.37 -10.90 -8.99
N THR A 143 15.71 -11.11 -10.26
CA THR A 143 16.20 -10.07 -11.19
C THR A 143 15.12 -9.04 -11.53
N GLU A 144 14.02 -9.02 -10.79
CA GLU A 144 12.91 -8.11 -11.01
C GLU A 144 13.18 -6.80 -10.26
N ASP A 145 13.22 -5.71 -11.03
CA ASP A 145 13.41 -4.34 -10.56
C ASP A 145 12.20 -3.78 -9.79
N THR A 146 11.19 -4.61 -9.52
CA THR A 146 10.00 -4.21 -8.79
C THR A 146 9.64 -5.18 -7.67
N ALA A 147 8.89 -4.69 -6.68
CA ALA A 147 8.49 -5.40 -5.48
C ALA A 147 6.97 -5.41 -5.27
N GLN A 148 6.51 -6.30 -4.39
CA GLN A 148 5.19 -6.25 -3.78
C GLN A 148 5.29 -5.64 -2.40
N VAL A 149 4.42 -4.67 -2.11
CA VAL A 149 4.37 -3.97 -0.83
C VAL A 149 2.97 -4.04 -0.25
N TYR A 150 2.91 -4.16 1.07
CA TYR A 150 1.67 -4.27 1.81
C TYR A 150 1.61 -3.22 2.91
N MET A 151 0.46 -2.56 3.02
CA MET A 151 0.14 -1.62 4.08
C MET A 151 -1.21 -1.98 4.68
N ALA A 152 -1.40 -1.73 5.97
CA ALA A 152 -2.64 -2.02 6.68
C ALA A 152 -3.17 -0.76 7.37
N PHE A 153 -4.47 -0.51 7.22
CA PHE A 153 -5.22 0.51 7.95
C PHE A 153 -6.16 -0.20 8.92
N LEU A 154 -5.93 -0.02 10.22
CA LEU A 154 -6.69 -0.66 11.28
C LEU A 154 -7.55 0.38 12.00
N VAL A 155 -8.86 0.21 11.97
CA VAL A 155 -9.80 1.12 12.62
C VAL A 155 -10.31 0.48 13.92
N GLY A 156 -9.99 1.06 15.07
CA GLY A 156 -10.44 0.61 16.37
C GLY A 156 -9.65 1.17 17.55
N PRO A 157 -9.94 0.72 18.79
CA PRO A 157 -9.29 1.24 19.99
C PRO A 157 -7.80 0.91 20.09
N SER A 158 -7.36 -0.19 19.47
CA SER A 158 -5.97 -0.61 19.44
C SER A 158 -5.67 -1.46 18.20
N ILE A 159 -4.39 -1.66 17.89
CA ILE A 159 -3.92 -2.54 16.81
C ILE A 159 -4.45 -3.99 17.00
N SER A 160 -4.47 -4.49 18.24
CA SER A 160 -4.92 -5.87 18.55
C SER A 160 -6.44 -6.04 18.57
N THR A 161 -7.18 -4.96 18.83
CA THR A 161 -8.65 -4.96 18.94
C THR A 161 -9.35 -4.20 17.82
N ALA A 162 -8.66 -4.02 16.69
CA ALA A 162 -9.18 -3.33 15.52
C ALA A 162 -10.50 -3.96 15.06
N LYS A 163 -11.53 -3.12 14.91
CA LYS A 163 -12.87 -3.52 14.47
C LYS A 163 -12.91 -3.76 12.97
N SER A 164 -12.09 -3.03 12.21
CA SER A 164 -11.92 -3.21 10.77
C SER A 164 -10.44 -3.18 10.40
N LYS A 165 -10.10 -3.98 9.38
CA LYS A 165 -8.76 -4.13 8.84
C LYS A 165 -8.84 -4.01 7.33
N VAL A 166 -8.21 -2.98 6.77
CA VAL A 166 -8.13 -2.75 5.33
C VAL A 166 -6.68 -2.93 4.89
N ILE A 167 -6.42 -3.87 3.98
CA ILE A 167 -5.09 -4.13 3.42
C ILE A 167 -4.97 -3.46 2.05
N LEU A 168 -3.91 -2.69 1.87
CA LEU A 168 -3.46 -2.19 0.57
C LEU A 168 -2.33 -3.08 0.07
N GLY A 169 -2.54 -3.73 -1.06
CA GLY A 169 -1.47 -4.40 -1.82
C GLY A 169 -1.03 -3.54 -3.00
N ILE A 170 0.26 -3.25 -3.12
CA ILE A 170 0.84 -2.57 -4.28
C ILE A 170 1.78 -3.57 -4.96
N ASP A 171 1.46 -3.96 -6.19
CA ASP A 171 2.33 -4.79 -7.02
C ASP A 171 2.98 -3.97 -8.13
N GLY A 172 4.31 -4.04 -8.19
CA GLY A 172 5.11 -3.32 -9.17
C GLY A 172 5.78 -2.07 -8.62
N LEU A 173 5.96 -1.96 -7.30
CA LEU A 173 6.73 -0.85 -6.72
C LEU A 173 8.18 -0.92 -7.19
N GLU A 174 8.72 0.18 -7.71
CA GLU A 174 10.13 0.29 -8.11
C GLU A 174 11.08 -0.02 -6.96
N LYS A 175 12.09 -0.86 -7.20
CA LYS A 175 13.22 -1.08 -6.28
C LYS A 175 14.38 -0.19 -6.72
N GLN A 176 14.69 0.82 -5.91
CA GLN A 176 15.75 1.76 -6.20
C GLN A 176 16.55 2.07 -4.93
N ILE A 177 17.87 1.95 -5.03
CA ILE A 177 18.79 2.39 -3.97
C ILE A 177 18.97 3.90 -4.11
N TRP A 178 18.60 4.65 -3.07
CA TRP A 178 18.83 6.09 -3.05
C TRP A 178 20.31 6.43 -3.28
N GLY A 179 20.58 7.31 -4.23
CA GLY A 179 21.94 7.73 -4.59
C GLY A 179 22.69 6.79 -5.54
N ALA A 180 22.17 5.58 -5.81
CA ALA A 180 22.67 4.77 -6.90
C ALA A 180 22.22 5.42 -8.22
N ARG A 181 23.18 5.86 -9.03
CA ARG A 181 22.89 6.25 -10.41
C ARG A 181 22.37 5.00 -11.12
N ALA A 182 21.33 5.14 -11.94
CA ALA A 182 20.84 4.04 -12.77
C ALA A 182 22.02 3.50 -13.59
N ILE A 183 22.57 2.36 -13.16
CA ILE A 183 23.64 1.68 -13.88
C ILE A 183 22.95 1.16 -15.12
N ILE A 184 23.18 1.81 -16.25
CA ILE A 184 22.57 1.44 -17.53
C ILE A 184 22.99 -0.01 -17.78
N PRO A 185 22.07 -0.99 -17.78
CA PRO A 185 22.42 -2.42 -17.84
C PRO A 185 23.20 -2.81 -19.11
N SER A 186 23.23 -1.94 -20.12
CA SER A 186 23.87 -2.16 -21.41
C SER A 186 25.41 -2.25 -21.39
N GLN A 187 26.06 -2.15 -20.23
CA GLN A 187 27.53 -2.18 -20.14
C GLN A 187 28.10 -3.38 -19.36
N LEU A 188 27.26 -4.23 -18.76
CA LEU A 188 27.72 -5.38 -17.97
C LEU A 188 27.85 -6.70 -18.76
N GLU A 189 27.40 -6.74 -20.02
CA GLU A 189 27.51 -7.96 -20.84
C GLU A 189 28.76 -8.03 -21.74
N SER A 190 29.74 -7.11 -21.64
CA SER A 190 30.86 -7.07 -22.59
C SER A 190 32.24 -7.57 -22.12
N ASP A 191 32.49 -7.85 -20.84
CA ASP A 191 33.86 -8.15 -20.36
C ASP A 191 33.96 -9.42 -19.49
N SER A 192 33.66 -10.59 -20.05
CA SER A 192 33.95 -11.86 -19.39
C SER A 192 34.61 -12.89 -20.29
N GLU A 193 35.82 -12.59 -20.82
CA GLU A 193 36.81 -13.61 -21.23
C GLU A 193 38.26 -13.09 -21.07
N SER A 194 38.63 -12.56 -19.90
CA SER A 194 40.05 -12.33 -19.56
C SER A 194 40.49 -13.31 -18.48
N GLU A 195 40.81 -14.53 -18.90
CA GLU A 195 41.65 -15.44 -18.12
C GLU A 195 43.05 -14.83 -17.95
N GLY A 196 43.43 -14.51 -16.73
CA GLY A 196 44.79 -14.15 -16.32
C GLY A 196 44.86 -14.17 -14.80
N ASP A 197 45.13 -15.31 -14.18
CA ASP A 197 46.47 -15.89 -13.95
C ASP A 197 47.38 -14.98 -13.10
N ASN A 198 47.68 -15.49 -11.90
CA ASN A 198 48.75 -15.12 -10.96
C ASN A 198 48.70 -13.75 -10.23
N SER A 199 48.52 -13.81 -8.89
CA SER A 199 49.68 -13.90 -7.99
C SER A 199 49.24 -14.01 -6.52
N ASP A 200 49.72 -15.05 -5.85
CA ASP A 200 49.83 -15.15 -4.39
C ASP A 200 50.48 -13.87 -3.83
N HIS A 201 49.78 -13.19 -2.91
CA HIS A 201 50.44 -12.29 -1.99
C HIS A 201 49.89 -12.54 -0.58
N GLU A 202 50.58 -13.43 0.13
CA GLU A 202 50.55 -13.47 1.59
C GLU A 202 51.06 -12.10 2.08
N SER A 203 50.27 -11.41 2.90
CA SER A 203 50.75 -10.26 3.67
C SER A 203 50.27 -10.42 5.10
N GLU A 204 51.27 -10.41 5.95
CA GLU A 204 51.33 -10.84 7.33
C GLU A 204 50.48 -10.01 8.29
N GLU A 205 50.20 -10.65 9.41
CA GLU A 205 49.54 -10.16 10.60
C GLU A 205 50.33 -8.99 11.22
N GLU A 206 49.64 -7.90 11.56
CA GLU A 206 50.15 -6.93 12.53
C GLU A 206 49.13 -6.74 13.66
N ASP A 207 49.51 -7.31 14.80
CA ASP A 207 49.12 -6.99 16.17
C ASP A 207 48.75 -5.52 16.37
N SER A 208 47.54 -5.28 16.88
CA SER A 208 47.20 -4.02 17.56
C SER A 208 46.69 -4.32 18.96
N GLU A 209 47.65 -4.64 19.82
CA GLU A 209 47.55 -4.63 21.28
C GLU A 209 47.50 -3.16 21.76
N GLY A 210 46.44 -2.79 22.48
CA GLY A 210 46.45 -1.60 23.34
C GLY A 210 45.19 -0.75 23.27
N LEU A 211 44.35 -0.85 24.30
CA LEU A 211 44.23 0.21 25.31
C LEU A 211 43.28 -0.23 26.42
N GLU A 212 43.84 -0.32 27.62
CA GLU A 212 43.19 -0.60 28.89
C GLU A 212 42.46 0.63 29.44
N HIS A 213 41.27 0.40 30.03
CA HIS A 213 40.63 1.14 31.16
C HIS A 213 40.25 2.63 30.98
N PRO A 214 39.32 3.23 31.79
CA PRO A 214 38.77 2.74 33.06
C PRO A 214 37.26 2.93 33.34
N ASP A 215 36.85 2.24 34.40
CA ASP A 215 35.93 2.64 35.47
C ASP A 215 34.44 2.86 35.25
N GLU A 216 33.74 1.98 35.95
CA GLU A 216 32.44 2.08 36.60
C GLU A 216 32.17 3.48 37.18
N SER A 217 31.00 4.03 36.85
CA SER A 217 30.36 5.08 37.63
C SER A 217 28.90 4.69 37.80
N GLU A 218 28.64 3.88 38.82
CA GLU A 218 27.33 3.79 39.45
C GLU A 218 27.03 5.14 40.12
N SER A 219 26.00 5.83 39.67
CA SER A 219 25.37 6.92 40.41
C SER A 219 23.92 6.57 40.66
N GLU A 220 23.69 6.13 41.89
CA GLU A 220 22.40 6.13 42.58
C GLU A 220 21.90 7.58 42.78
N ASP A 221 20.59 7.69 43.02
CA ASP A 221 19.86 8.83 43.57
C ASP A 221 19.61 10.07 42.67
N ASP A 222 18.36 10.23 42.25
CA ASP A 222 17.60 11.43 42.67
C ASP A 222 16.09 11.16 42.61
N ASP A 223 15.50 11.10 43.80
CA ASP A 223 14.08 11.22 44.09
C ASP A 223 13.70 12.71 43.95
N GLU A 224 12.93 13.09 42.92
CA GLU A 224 12.22 14.37 42.94
C GLU A 224 10.73 14.15 42.63
N ASP A 225 9.96 14.27 43.71
CA ASP A 225 8.52 14.53 43.76
C ASP A 225 8.15 15.73 42.87
N GLU A 226 7.42 15.50 41.78
CA GLU A 226 6.67 16.57 41.12
C GLU A 226 5.21 16.50 41.56
N GLU A 227 4.90 17.41 42.49
CA GLU A 227 3.57 17.68 43.04
C GLU A 227 2.58 18.12 41.95
N GLU A 228 1.34 17.70 42.18
CA GLU A 228 0.12 18.07 41.46
C GLU A 228 -0.08 19.60 41.46
N GLU A 229 0.07 20.26 40.32
CA GLU A 229 -0.55 21.57 40.09
C GLU A 229 -1.92 21.36 39.42
N GLU A 230 -2.95 21.43 40.26
CA GLU A 230 -4.35 21.62 39.86
C GLU A 230 -4.49 23.01 39.20
N GLU A 231 -4.45 23.07 37.87
CA GLU A 231 -4.87 24.27 37.14
C GLU A 231 -6.41 24.39 37.20
N GLU A 232 -6.89 25.19 38.15
CA GLU A 232 -8.24 25.76 38.15
C GLU A 232 -8.37 26.69 36.92
N GLU A 233 -8.91 26.17 35.80
CA GLU A 233 -9.36 27.00 34.69
C GLU A 233 -10.62 27.78 35.13
N GLU A 234 -10.40 29.04 35.51
CA GLU A 234 -11.47 30.04 35.71
C GLU A 234 -12.27 30.24 34.40
N GLU A 235 -13.56 29.93 34.46
CA GLU A 235 -14.53 30.21 33.40
C GLU A 235 -14.77 31.73 33.31
N GLU A 236 -14.01 32.43 32.45
CA GLU A 236 -14.32 33.80 32.04
C GLU A 236 -15.53 33.80 31.09
N GLU A 237 -16.71 34.08 31.66
CA GLU A 237 -17.93 34.46 30.94
C GLU A 237 -17.69 35.74 30.12
N CYS A 238 -17.38 35.60 28.83
CA CYS A 238 -17.42 36.73 27.90
C CYS A 238 -18.84 36.90 27.33
N ASP A 239 -19.70 37.59 28.11
CA ASP A 239 -20.93 38.23 27.64
C ASP A 239 -20.55 39.47 26.80
N GLY A 240 -20.53 39.28 25.48
CA GLY A 240 -20.24 40.30 24.49
C GLY A 240 -21.32 40.31 23.42
N THR A 241 -22.49 40.84 23.78
CA THR A 241 -23.49 41.38 22.86
C THR A 241 -22.84 42.48 22.03
N GLU A 242 -22.89 42.45 20.69
CA GLU A 242 -23.29 43.57 19.81
C GLU A 242 -23.74 43.01 18.44
N GLU A 243 -25.00 43.27 18.11
CA GLU A 243 -25.62 43.04 16.81
C GLU A 243 -25.15 44.15 15.86
N ASP A 244 -24.41 43.82 14.81
CA ASP A 244 -24.17 44.73 13.68
C ASP A 244 -24.75 44.12 12.40
N ASP A 245 -25.99 44.52 12.13
CA ASP A 245 -26.64 44.47 10.82
C ASP A 245 -25.84 45.32 9.82
N ILE A 246 -25.07 44.67 8.95
CA ILE A 246 -24.58 45.31 7.71
C ILE A 246 -25.16 44.61 6.49
N ASP A 247 -26.28 45.17 6.07
CA ASP A 247 -26.90 45.04 4.77
C ASP A 247 -25.94 45.56 3.69
N ALA A 248 -25.34 44.66 2.91
CA ALA A 248 -24.44 45.01 1.80
C ALA A 248 -24.95 44.37 0.50
N GLU A 249 -25.99 45.00 -0.03
CA GLU A 249 -26.38 44.95 -1.45
C GLU A 249 -25.19 45.44 -2.31
N VAL A 250 -24.49 44.52 -2.99
CA VAL A 250 -23.59 44.87 -4.10
C VAL A 250 -23.95 44.04 -5.33
N SER A 251 -24.70 44.71 -6.19
CA SER A 251 -24.80 44.49 -7.63
C SER A 251 -23.44 44.58 -8.30
N GLY A 252 -23.17 43.67 -9.25
CA GLY A 252 -22.02 43.77 -10.14
C GLY A 252 -22.14 42.76 -11.27
N ASP A 253 -22.85 43.14 -12.33
CA ASP A 253 -22.60 42.68 -13.69
C ASP A 253 -21.09 42.74 -13.97
N ASP A 254 -20.50 41.68 -14.53
CA ASP A 254 -19.42 41.89 -15.49
C ASP A 254 -19.27 40.73 -16.47
N ASP A 255 -18.83 41.16 -17.64
CA ASP A 255 -18.90 40.62 -18.98
C ASP A 255 -18.24 39.26 -19.26
N THR A 256 -18.92 38.52 -20.14
CA THR A 256 -18.42 37.93 -21.39
C THR A 256 -16.90 38.03 -21.65
N ASP A 257 -16.24 36.89 -21.79
CA ASP A 257 -15.05 36.79 -22.64
C ASP A 257 -15.04 35.46 -23.40
N GLU A 258 -15.40 35.56 -24.69
CA GLU A 258 -15.28 34.51 -25.69
C GLU A 258 -13.88 34.59 -26.31
N CYS A 259 -13.02 33.61 -26.03
CA CYS A 259 -11.75 33.45 -26.74
C CYS A 259 -11.85 32.28 -27.72
N GLU A 260 -12.26 32.59 -28.95
CA GLU A 260 -12.02 31.79 -30.14
C GLU A 260 -10.53 31.89 -30.53
N GLU A 261 -9.80 30.77 -30.57
CA GLU A 261 -8.49 30.71 -31.23
C GLU A 261 -8.35 29.49 -32.15
N ASN A 262 -8.67 29.77 -33.41
CA ASN A 262 -7.84 29.58 -34.61
C ASN A 262 -7.20 28.21 -34.91
N GLU A 263 -7.87 27.49 -35.81
CA GLU A 263 -7.29 26.42 -36.63
C GLU A 263 -6.24 27.00 -37.61
N THR A 264 -4.98 26.61 -37.46
CA THR A 264 -3.95 26.90 -38.47
C THR A 264 -3.57 25.63 -39.21
N SER A 265 -4.15 25.48 -40.40
CA SER A 265 -3.76 24.49 -41.40
C SER A 265 -2.46 24.91 -42.10
N GLY A 266 -1.43 24.07 -42.02
CA GLY A 266 -0.15 24.25 -42.71
C GLY A 266 0.26 22.98 -43.45
N GLN A 267 -0.21 22.82 -44.69
CA GLN A 267 0.35 21.90 -45.68
C GLN A 267 1.67 22.46 -46.21
N LEU A 268 2.77 21.68 -46.16
CA LEU A 268 3.85 21.82 -47.13
C LEU A 268 4.41 20.44 -47.53
N ASN A 269 4.22 20.15 -48.82
CA ASN A 269 4.89 19.13 -49.60
C ASN A 269 6.38 19.47 -49.78
N GLY A 270 7.24 18.46 -49.73
CA GLY A 270 8.66 18.59 -50.06
C GLY A 270 9.31 17.25 -50.37
N ASN A 271 9.02 16.71 -51.56
CA ASN A 271 9.78 15.62 -52.16
C ASN A 271 11.13 16.14 -52.65
N THR A 272 12.23 15.66 -52.08
CA THR A 272 13.54 15.68 -52.75
C THR A 272 14.25 14.37 -52.46
N ALA A 273 14.36 13.55 -53.50
CA ALA A 273 15.21 12.37 -53.53
C ALA A 273 16.62 12.81 -53.87
N GLU A 274 17.59 12.51 -53.01
CA GLU A 274 19.01 12.56 -53.35
C GLU A 274 19.76 11.41 -52.67
N GLU A 275 20.75 10.91 -53.39
CA GLU A 275 21.25 9.55 -53.41
C GLU A 275 22.65 9.47 -52.75
N ALA A 276 22.78 8.59 -51.74
CA ALA A 276 23.98 7.91 -51.17
C ALA A 276 25.24 8.72 -50.74
N PRO A 277 25.83 8.38 -49.56
CA PRO A 277 27.01 7.48 -49.53
C PRO A 277 27.01 6.51 -48.30
N PRO A 278 28.05 5.68 -48.05
CA PRO A 278 27.92 4.33 -47.48
C PRO A 278 27.77 4.24 -45.96
N LYS A 279 27.09 3.16 -45.56
CA LYS A 279 26.70 2.72 -44.22
C LYS A 279 27.90 2.45 -43.31
N SER A 280 28.22 3.39 -42.43
CA SER A 280 28.78 3.11 -41.11
C SER A 280 27.62 3.13 -40.12
N SER A 281 27.27 1.98 -39.55
CA SER A 281 26.19 1.85 -38.56
C SER A 281 26.43 2.84 -37.42
N PRO A 282 25.59 3.87 -37.23
CA PRO A 282 25.72 4.73 -36.08
C PRO A 282 25.49 3.86 -34.85
N ILE A 283 26.44 3.92 -33.91
CA ILE A 283 26.28 3.39 -32.56
C ILE A 283 24.94 3.93 -32.06
N SER A 284 23.97 3.03 -31.87
CA SER A 284 22.66 3.37 -31.30
C SER A 284 22.90 3.81 -29.86
N ILE A 285 23.14 5.12 -29.69
CA ILE A 285 23.16 5.77 -28.39
C ILE A 285 21.75 5.56 -27.82
N SER A 286 21.64 4.69 -26.82
CA SER A 286 20.41 4.43 -26.08
C SER A 286 19.79 5.76 -25.70
N THR A 287 18.56 6.00 -26.17
CA THR A 287 17.79 7.18 -25.79
C THR A 287 17.76 7.28 -24.27
N PRO A 288 18.14 8.44 -23.69
CA PRO A 288 18.08 8.64 -22.25
C PRO A 288 16.62 8.41 -21.79
N ALA A 289 16.48 7.81 -20.61
CA ALA A 289 15.18 7.50 -20.00
C ALA A 289 14.15 8.60 -20.27
N ASP A 290 12.96 8.21 -20.75
CA ASP A 290 11.92 9.11 -21.21
C ASP A 290 11.63 10.16 -20.13
N TYR A 291 12.05 11.40 -20.38
CA TYR A 291 11.80 12.50 -19.47
C TYR A 291 10.30 12.79 -19.45
N ILE A 292 9.62 12.41 -18.37
CA ILE A 292 8.23 12.74 -18.14
C ILE A 292 8.17 14.18 -17.60
N SER A 293 7.40 15.02 -18.27
CA SER A 293 7.22 16.40 -17.79
C SER A 293 6.46 16.42 -16.45
N PRO A 294 6.73 17.38 -15.54
CA PRO A 294 6.01 17.46 -14.25
C PRO A 294 4.49 17.55 -14.40
N ALA A 295 4.00 18.22 -15.45
CA ALA A 295 2.57 18.33 -15.74
C ALA A 295 1.95 16.98 -16.17
N GLU A 296 2.70 16.17 -16.91
CA GLU A 296 2.29 14.83 -17.30
C GLU A 296 2.29 13.87 -16.11
N GLN A 297 3.32 13.95 -15.25
CA GLN A 297 3.37 13.19 -14.00
C GLN A 297 2.15 13.48 -13.13
N GLU A 298 1.79 14.76 -12.94
CA GLU A 298 0.60 15.16 -12.19
C GLU A 298 -0.71 14.68 -12.84
N LYS A 299 -0.78 14.67 -14.17
CA LYS A 299 -1.92 14.11 -14.91
C LYS A 299 -2.06 12.61 -14.67
N ILE A 300 -0.94 11.87 -14.65
CA ILE A 300 -0.92 10.44 -14.36
C ILE A 300 -1.40 10.19 -12.92
N LEU A 301 -0.89 10.94 -11.94
CA LEU A 301 -1.30 10.83 -10.54
C LEU A 301 -2.81 11.10 -10.36
N LYS A 302 -3.34 12.16 -10.97
CA LYS A 302 -4.78 12.44 -10.96
C LYS A 302 -5.60 11.34 -11.63
N GLY A 303 -5.08 10.75 -12.71
CA GLY A 303 -5.70 9.60 -13.36
C GLY A 303 -5.75 8.38 -12.43
N ALA A 304 -4.67 8.12 -11.71
CA ALA A 304 -4.55 7.05 -10.73
C ALA A 304 -5.52 7.25 -9.55
N ASP A 305 -5.59 8.45 -8.98
CA ASP A 305 -6.52 8.80 -7.90
C ASP A 305 -7.99 8.57 -8.31
N ARG A 306 -8.35 8.98 -9.54
CA ARG A 306 -9.69 8.77 -10.11
C ARG A 306 -9.99 7.28 -10.33
N LEU A 307 -9.02 6.53 -10.86
CA LEU A 307 -9.15 5.09 -11.06
C LEU A 307 -9.38 4.36 -9.73
N LEU A 308 -8.58 4.68 -8.71
CA LEU A 308 -8.71 4.12 -7.37
C LEU A 308 -10.10 4.43 -6.80
N SER A 309 -10.52 5.70 -6.82
CA SER A 309 -11.82 6.13 -6.30
C SER A 309 -12.99 5.42 -7.01
N ARG A 310 -12.93 5.28 -8.34
CA ARG A 310 -13.93 4.53 -9.11
C ARG A 310 -13.95 3.05 -8.74
N THR A 311 -12.79 2.43 -8.61
CA THR A 311 -12.66 1.01 -8.24
C THR A 311 -13.29 0.75 -6.86
N LEU A 312 -13.10 1.66 -5.90
CA LEU A 312 -13.73 1.59 -4.59
C LEU A 312 -15.26 1.72 -4.66
N ALA A 313 -15.76 2.69 -5.43
CA ALA A 313 -17.20 2.86 -5.63
C ALA A 313 -17.86 1.63 -6.28
N ASP A 314 -17.19 1.03 -7.27
CA ASP A 314 -17.66 -0.20 -7.92
C ASP A 314 -17.65 -1.39 -6.94
N ALA A 315 -16.62 -1.47 -6.07
CA ALA A 315 -16.54 -2.47 -5.03
C ALA A 315 -17.70 -2.34 -4.03
N ASP A 316 -18.00 -1.12 -3.58
CA ASP A 316 -19.13 -0.80 -2.71
C ASP A 316 -20.47 -1.20 -3.36
N ALA A 317 -20.69 -0.84 -4.63
CA ALA A 317 -21.89 -1.22 -5.38
C ALA A 317 -22.05 -2.74 -5.52
N SER A 318 -20.94 -3.48 -5.54
CA SER A 318 -20.93 -4.93 -5.66
C SER A 318 -21.02 -5.70 -4.33
N GLY A 319 -21.11 -5.01 -3.19
CA GLY A 319 -21.15 -5.61 -1.85
C GLY A 319 -19.79 -6.08 -1.32
N ASN A 320 -18.72 -5.79 -2.05
CA ASN A 320 -17.32 -6.04 -1.64
C ASN A 320 -16.64 -4.75 -1.13
N GLY A 321 -17.46 -3.77 -0.77
CA GLY A 321 -17.06 -2.45 -0.33
C GLY A 321 -16.38 -2.37 1.03
N PHE A 322 -15.97 -1.15 1.36
CA PHE A 322 -15.39 -0.81 2.67
C PHE A 322 -16.39 -0.14 3.60
N ILE A 323 -17.61 0.15 3.13
CA ILE A 323 -18.61 0.83 3.96
C ILE A 323 -18.93 0.00 5.20
N SER A 324 -18.68 0.56 6.38
CA SER A 324 -19.13 0.00 7.64
C SER A 324 -19.30 1.10 8.68
N GLU A 325 -20.41 1.09 9.39
CA GLU A 325 -20.71 2.03 10.47
C GLU A 325 -19.88 1.68 11.71
N ILE A 326 -18.72 2.31 11.83
CA ILE A 326 -17.88 2.23 13.02
C ILE A 326 -17.94 3.60 13.69
N SER A 327 -18.20 3.63 15.00
CA SER A 327 -18.05 4.87 15.77
C SER A 327 -16.63 5.43 15.58
N PRO A 328 -16.44 6.75 15.61
CA PRO A 328 -15.11 7.32 15.51
C PRO A 328 -14.19 6.76 16.60
N THR A 329 -13.02 6.29 16.17
CA THR A 329 -11.99 5.65 17.00
C THR A 329 -10.61 6.03 16.46
N GLN A 330 -9.56 5.40 16.98
CA GLN A 330 -8.22 5.56 16.42
C GLN A 330 -8.09 4.75 15.12
N THR A 331 -7.36 5.31 14.17
CA THR A 331 -6.89 4.61 12.97
C THR A 331 -5.38 4.41 13.10
N HIS A 332 -4.94 3.16 13.05
CA HIS A 332 -3.53 2.79 13.05
C HIS A 332 -3.08 2.46 11.63
N VAL A 333 -1.92 2.98 11.23
CA VAL A 333 -1.31 2.71 9.92
C VAL A 333 -0.06 1.86 10.11
N LEU A 334 0.00 0.73 9.42
CA LEU A 334 1.11 -0.19 9.50
C LEU A 334 1.67 -0.54 8.12
N LEU A 335 2.98 -0.67 8.03
CA LEU A 335 3.72 -1.03 6.82
C LEU A 335 4.39 -2.39 6.99
N ARG A 336 4.27 -3.25 5.98
CA ARG A 336 5.04 -4.50 5.90
C ARG A 336 6.39 -4.20 5.23
N ALA A 337 7.49 -4.28 5.98
CA ALA A 337 8.82 -3.94 5.47
C ALA A 337 9.92 -4.83 6.06
N PRO A 338 11.08 -4.99 5.38
CA PRO A 338 12.24 -5.70 5.94
C PRO A 338 12.69 -5.11 7.28
N ARG A 339 13.37 -5.89 8.14
CA ARG A 339 13.96 -5.36 9.39
C ARG A 339 15.02 -4.28 9.14
N ARG A 340 15.71 -4.31 8.00
CA ARG A 340 16.63 -3.24 7.57
C ARG A 340 15.96 -1.92 7.16
N PHE A 341 14.63 -1.88 7.08
CA PHE A 341 13.92 -0.63 6.86
C PHE A 341 14.18 0.31 8.04
N VAL A 342 14.56 1.56 7.76
CA VAL A 342 14.82 2.56 8.80
C VAL A 342 14.16 3.86 8.37
N HIS A 343 13.24 4.36 9.19
CA HIS A 343 12.58 5.64 8.96
C HIS A 343 12.14 6.24 10.31
N PRO A 344 12.40 7.53 10.58
CA PRO A 344 12.17 8.14 11.90
C PRO A 344 10.70 8.08 12.36
N ALA A 345 9.75 8.18 11.43
CA ALA A 345 8.32 8.14 11.74
C ALA A 345 7.72 6.73 11.92
N TRP A 346 8.50 5.65 11.87
CA TRP A 346 8.01 4.28 11.93
C TRP A 346 8.69 3.47 13.03
N ILE A 347 7.86 2.79 13.83
CA ILE A 347 8.30 1.96 14.94
C ILE A 347 8.13 0.48 14.58
N PRO A 348 9.16 -0.37 14.74
CA PRO A 348 9.05 -1.79 14.47
C PRO A 348 8.14 -2.46 15.51
N ARG A 349 7.22 -3.32 15.05
CA ARG A 349 6.23 -4.00 15.89
C ARG A 349 6.30 -5.51 15.73
N GLN A 350 7.18 -6.15 16.49
CA GLN A 350 7.35 -7.61 16.48
C GLN A 350 6.16 -8.37 17.11
N ASN A 351 5.47 -7.75 18.08
CA ASN A 351 4.44 -8.43 18.86
C ASN A 351 3.07 -8.59 18.17
N VAL A 352 2.84 -7.96 17.02
CA VAL A 352 1.54 -7.98 16.30
C VAL A 352 1.55 -8.85 15.04
N MET A 353 2.67 -9.52 14.76
CA MET A 353 2.92 -10.22 13.51
C MET A 353 1.86 -11.28 13.21
N SER A 354 1.57 -12.22 14.12
CA SER A 354 0.73 -13.38 13.81
C SER A 354 -0.70 -13.04 13.33
N SER A 355 -1.36 -12.07 13.99
CA SER A 355 -2.74 -11.71 13.67
C SER A 355 -2.87 -10.94 12.35
N LEU A 356 -1.88 -10.10 12.04
CA LEU A 356 -1.84 -9.33 10.81
C LEU A 356 -1.34 -10.18 9.65
N ASP A 357 -0.36 -11.04 9.86
CA ASP A 357 0.10 -12.01 8.88
C ASP A 357 -1.04 -12.95 8.46
N THR A 358 -1.88 -13.39 9.41
CA THR A 358 -3.09 -14.17 9.07
C THR A 358 -4.05 -13.37 8.16
N SER A 359 -4.24 -12.07 8.45
CA SER A 359 -5.12 -11.21 7.66
C SER A 359 -4.50 -10.95 6.27
N LEU A 360 -3.19 -10.77 6.21
CA LEU A 360 -2.44 -10.60 4.96
C LEU A 360 -2.47 -11.87 4.11
N SER A 361 -2.30 -13.05 4.70
CA SER A 361 -2.45 -14.33 4.00
C SER A 361 -3.87 -14.49 3.44
N GLU A 362 -4.91 -14.18 4.23
CA GLU A 362 -6.30 -14.18 3.74
C GLU A 362 -6.49 -13.23 2.54
N PHE A 363 -5.85 -12.05 2.59
CA PHE A 363 -5.87 -11.08 1.51
C PHE A 363 -5.18 -11.60 0.24
N VAL A 364 -3.95 -12.10 0.36
CA VAL A 364 -3.17 -12.63 -0.77
C VAL A 364 -3.84 -13.85 -1.38
N ASP A 365 -4.25 -14.82 -0.56
CA ASP A 365 -4.89 -16.06 -1.01
C ASP A 365 -6.24 -15.79 -1.68
N GLY A 366 -7.01 -14.80 -1.18
CA GLY A 366 -8.30 -14.42 -1.76
C GLY A 366 -8.21 -13.64 -3.08
N SER A 367 -7.02 -13.24 -3.49
CA SER A 367 -6.78 -12.43 -4.69
C SER A 367 -6.42 -13.25 -5.92
N LEU A 368 -6.05 -14.52 -5.73
CA LEU A 368 -5.72 -15.42 -6.83
C LEU A 368 -7.01 -15.87 -7.56
N PRO A 369 -7.02 -15.89 -8.90
CA PRO A 369 -8.17 -16.35 -9.66
C PRO A 369 -8.48 -17.82 -9.29
N ALA A 370 -9.75 -18.13 -9.05
CA ALA A 370 -10.27 -19.41 -8.56
C ALA A 370 -10.03 -20.63 -9.48
N GLY A 371 -9.13 -20.52 -10.47
CA GLY A 371 -8.84 -21.55 -11.46
C GLY A 371 -7.80 -22.59 -11.05
N GLN A 372 -7.09 -22.41 -9.93
CA GLN A 372 -6.27 -23.48 -9.38
C GLN A 372 -7.07 -24.25 -8.31
N PRO A 373 -7.33 -25.56 -8.52
CA PRO A 373 -7.96 -26.41 -7.52
C PRO A 373 -6.95 -26.65 -6.38
N HIS A 374 -6.77 -25.63 -5.54
CA HIS A 374 -6.09 -25.79 -4.28
C HIS A 374 -6.99 -26.70 -3.44
N ASN A 375 -6.51 -27.91 -3.18
CA ASN A 375 -7.20 -29.01 -2.51
C ASN A 375 -7.33 -28.71 -1.00
N VAL A 376 -7.80 -27.51 -0.66
CA VAL A 376 -8.02 -27.03 0.69
C VAL A 376 -9.39 -27.55 1.08
N ASN A 377 -9.40 -28.59 1.91
CA ASN A 377 -10.60 -29.21 2.47
C ASN A 377 -11.64 -28.15 2.88
N GLU A 378 -12.67 -27.93 2.06
CA GLU A 378 -13.83 -27.03 2.30
C GLU A 378 -14.70 -27.42 3.52
N ARG A 379 -14.27 -28.41 4.31
CA ARG A 379 -15.02 -28.92 5.46
C ARG A 379 -14.57 -28.24 6.76
N ALA A 380 -14.95 -26.98 7.02
CA ALA A 380 -15.08 -26.48 8.41
C ALA A 380 -15.59 -25.03 8.64
N ASN A 381 -15.78 -24.14 7.65
CA ASN A 381 -16.14 -22.75 7.96
C ASN A 381 -17.65 -22.53 8.18
N ARG A 382 -18.17 -23.09 9.28
CA ARG A 382 -19.41 -22.63 9.91
C ARG A 382 -19.08 -21.70 11.08
N HIS A 383 -19.45 -20.43 10.92
CA HIS A 383 -19.82 -19.50 12.00
C HIS A 383 -18.82 -19.23 13.13
N GLN A 384 -17.72 -18.55 12.83
CA GLN A 384 -17.17 -17.61 13.81
C GLN A 384 -17.06 -16.23 13.18
N ASN A 385 -17.69 -15.24 13.82
CA ASN A 385 -17.68 -13.82 13.50
C ASN A 385 -16.26 -13.23 13.65
N LYS A 386 -15.31 -13.72 12.85
CA LYS A 386 -13.98 -13.12 12.76
C LYS A 386 -14.10 -11.86 11.92
N SER A 387 -13.42 -10.78 12.34
CA SER A 387 -13.39 -9.53 11.59
C SER A 387 -12.96 -9.81 10.15
N LYS A 388 -13.83 -9.45 9.21
CA LYS A 388 -13.60 -9.67 7.77
C LYS A 388 -12.41 -8.82 7.35
N THR A 389 -11.36 -9.45 6.82
CA THR A 389 -10.29 -8.73 6.15
C THR A 389 -10.84 -8.11 4.86
N GLU A 390 -10.67 -6.81 4.72
CA GLU A 390 -10.98 -6.04 3.52
C GLU A 390 -9.67 -5.60 2.87
N GLY A 391 -9.71 -5.18 1.61
CA GLY A 391 -8.52 -4.67 0.96
C GLY A 391 -8.71 -4.37 -0.51
N ILE A 392 -7.67 -3.79 -1.10
CA ILE A 392 -7.60 -3.44 -2.52
C ILE A 392 -6.19 -3.68 -3.03
N TRP A 393 -6.11 -4.16 -4.27
CA TRP A 393 -4.85 -4.23 -5.01
C TRP A 393 -4.70 -3.03 -5.94
N ILE A 394 -3.48 -2.52 -6.01
CA ILE A 394 -3.01 -1.61 -7.02
C ILE A 394 -1.94 -2.35 -7.81
N THR A 395 -2.12 -2.43 -9.12
CA THR A 395 -1.22 -3.21 -9.99
C THR A 395 -0.82 -2.41 -11.21
N THR A 396 0.32 -2.78 -11.77
CA THR A 396 0.78 -2.31 -13.08
C THR A 396 -0.03 -2.97 -14.21
N ARG A 397 0.31 -2.67 -15.46
CA ARG A 397 -0.30 -3.33 -16.62
C ARG A 397 -0.09 -4.85 -16.60
N HIS A 398 0.84 -5.37 -15.80
CA HIS A 398 1.14 -6.79 -15.67
C HIS A 398 0.15 -7.55 -14.77
N GLY A 399 -0.72 -6.85 -14.04
CA GLY A 399 -1.64 -7.48 -13.07
C GLY A 399 -0.93 -7.88 -11.78
N ILE A 400 -1.56 -8.76 -10.98
CA ILE A 400 -0.97 -9.26 -9.73
C ILE A 400 0.00 -10.40 -10.09
N ARG A 401 1.30 -10.18 -9.84
CA ARG A 401 2.30 -11.24 -9.93
C ARG A 401 2.06 -12.26 -8.81
N PRO A 402 2.23 -13.57 -9.08
CA PRO A 402 2.22 -14.55 -8.02
C PRO A 402 3.35 -14.20 -7.05
N THR A 403 3.01 -13.99 -5.78
CA THR A 403 4.03 -13.86 -4.73
C THR A 403 4.89 -15.12 -4.81
N PRO A 404 6.22 -15.00 -4.98
CA PRO A 404 7.10 -16.17 -5.02
C PRO A 404 6.83 -16.93 -3.74
N SER A 405 6.18 -18.08 -3.89
CA SER A 405 5.64 -18.83 -2.77
C SER A 405 6.80 -19.06 -1.81
N GLN A 406 6.62 -18.64 -0.55
CA GLN A 406 7.58 -18.70 0.57
C GLN A 406 8.28 -20.07 0.73
N VAL A 407 7.77 -21.09 0.02
CA VAL A 407 8.33 -22.42 -0.17
C VAL A 407 9.78 -22.40 -0.69
N GLU A 408 10.16 -21.48 -1.59
CA GLU A 408 11.55 -21.46 -2.09
C GLU A 408 12.57 -20.94 -1.07
N SER A 409 12.14 -20.14 -0.08
CA SER A 409 13.04 -19.59 0.96
C SER A 409 13.54 -20.63 1.96
N THR A 410 12.93 -21.81 2.03
CA THR A 410 13.35 -22.87 2.97
C THR A 410 14.52 -23.72 2.44
N ALA A 411 14.79 -23.70 1.14
CA ALA A 411 15.75 -24.62 0.52
C ALA A 411 17.21 -24.12 0.53
N LEU A 412 17.43 -22.82 0.70
CA LEU A 412 18.76 -22.21 0.69
C LEU A 412 18.77 -21.11 1.76
N GLY A 413 19.19 -21.45 2.99
CA GLY A 413 19.20 -20.57 4.16
C GLY A 413 19.94 -19.26 3.90
N SER A 414 19.24 -18.25 3.39
CA SER A 414 19.72 -16.87 3.41
C SER A 414 19.55 -16.37 4.84
N ASP A 415 20.56 -16.61 5.67
CA ASP A 415 20.61 -16.26 7.10
C ASP A 415 20.63 -14.74 7.37
N ASP A 416 20.21 -13.89 6.43
CA ASP A 416 20.13 -12.47 6.67
C ASP A 416 18.80 -12.13 7.35
N GLU A 417 18.76 -12.27 8.68
CA GLU A 417 17.61 -11.90 9.53
C GLU A 417 17.10 -10.48 9.26
N LEU A 418 17.92 -9.62 8.64
CA LEU A 418 17.54 -8.26 8.27
C LEU A 418 16.57 -8.19 7.09
N ASP A 419 16.50 -9.24 6.27
CA ASP A 419 15.59 -9.35 5.12
C ASP A 419 14.21 -9.91 5.53
N ASP A 420 14.08 -10.42 6.76
CA ASP A 420 12.77 -10.79 7.30
C ASP A 420 11.87 -9.57 7.29
N MET A 421 10.74 -9.73 6.61
CA MET A 421 9.70 -8.75 6.64
C MET A 421 9.16 -8.73 8.09
N ILE A 422 9.02 -7.55 8.71
CA ILE A 422 8.19 -7.32 9.92
C ILE A 422 7.11 -6.23 9.70
N TRP A 423 6.20 -6.04 10.66
CA TRP A 423 5.26 -4.93 10.65
C TRP A 423 5.86 -3.71 11.35
N TRP A 424 5.72 -2.54 10.74
CA TRP A 424 6.11 -1.25 11.28
C TRP A 424 4.84 -0.43 11.50
N SER A 425 4.66 0.23 12.65
CA SER A 425 3.55 1.17 12.84
C SER A 425 4.04 2.60 12.69
N TRP A 426 3.21 3.44 12.07
CA TRP A 426 3.43 4.88 12.13
C TRP A 426 3.36 5.35 13.59
N ASP A 427 4.25 6.26 13.98
CA ASP A 427 4.35 6.79 15.35
C ASP A 427 3.32 7.90 15.66
N GLY A 428 2.57 8.35 14.65
CA GLY A 428 1.52 9.33 14.85
C GLY A 428 0.18 8.74 15.28
N LYS A 429 -0.76 9.64 15.58
CA LYS A 429 -2.12 9.33 15.97
C LYS A 429 -3.10 9.94 14.98
N LEU A 430 -4.02 9.12 14.48
CA LEU A 430 -5.14 9.57 13.66
C LEU A 430 -6.42 9.19 14.39
N ALA A 431 -7.11 10.19 14.97
CA ALA A 431 -8.36 9.99 15.68
C ALA A 431 -9.52 10.47 14.81
N GLY A 432 -10.53 9.61 14.65
CA GLY A 432 -11.79 10.02 14.04
C GLY A 432 -12.60 10.92 14.96
N PHE A 433 -13.54 11.65 14.39
CA PHE A 433 -14.52 12.46 15.10
C PHE A 433 -15.89 12.41 14.39
N ALA A 434 -16.97 12.57 15.17
CA ALA A 434 -18.34 12.62 14.63
C ALA A 434 -19.04 13.97 14.90
N ASP A 435 -18.53 14.76 15.86
CA ASP A 435 -19.11 16.07 16.18
C ASP A 435 -18.67 17.07 15.11
N TRP A 436 -19.62 17.70 14.40
CA TRP A 436 -19.34 18.66 13.32
C TRP A 436 -20.25 19.89 13.40
#